data_AF-A0A7S3ZD01-F1
#
_entry.id   AF-A0A7S3ZD01-F1
#
_cell.length_a   1.000
_cell.length_b   1.000
_cell.length_c   1.000
_cell.angle_alpha   90.00
_cell.angle_beta   90.00
_cell.angle_gamma   90.00
#
_symmetry.space_group_name_H-M   'P 1'
#
loop_
_entity.id
_entity.type
_entity.pdbx_description
1 polymer ?
#
loop_
_entity_poly.entity_id
_entity_poly.type
_entity_poly.pdbx_seq_one_letter_code
_entity_poly.pdbx_strand_id
1 'polypeptide(L)'
;EYVTEWGASFELSASDAYFWQAQKTGCPLDEQSYAEETMRFAILPLDNATTEALVDAAETAEELLEGELRVVAPDFQAIEVGVGIILAFDKSVATSSFPFSVKTDGAYGIFTEHLPEEFEFDAHYLIDEGGNDIDP
;
A
#
# COMPACT_ATOMS: atom_id res chain seq x y z
N GLU A 1 16.65 1.86 12.96
CA GLU A 1 16.31 2.53 11.69
C GLU A 1 14.96 1.95 11.33
N TYR A 2 13.99 2.79 10.99
CA TYR A 2 12.65 2.31 10.69
C TYR A 2 12.66 1.68 9.30
N VAL A 3 11.96 0.57 9.13
CA VAL A 3 11.71 -0.03 7.82
C VAL A 3 10.70 0.80 7.05
N THR A 4 9.76 1.45 7.73
CA THR A 4 8.75 2.30 7.10
C THR A 4 9.16 3.76 7.08
N GLU A 5 8.91 4.42 5.94
CA GLU A 5 9.01 5.87 5.82
C GLU A 5 7.64 6.55 5.95
N TRP A 6 6.56 5.79 5.78
CA TRP A 6 5.20 6.32 5.75
C TRP A 6 4.17 5.36 6.36
N GLY A 7 3.14 5.96 6.96
CA GLY A 7 1.93 5.27 7.35
C GLY A 7 0.75 6.23 7.48
N ALA A 8 -0.45 5.73 7.17
CA ALA A 8 -1.70 6.47 7.36
C ALA A 8 -2.87 5.55 7.71
N SER A 9 -3.87 6.13 8.37
CA SER A 9 -5.11 5.45 8.76
C SER A 9 -6.23 5.78 7.79
N PHE A 10 -6.98 4.77 7.38
CA PHE A 10 -8.12 4.88 6.45
C PHE A 10 -9.38 4.30 7.09
N GLU A 11 -10.51 4.98 6.93
CA GLU A 11 -11.83 4.41 7.23
C GLU A 11 -12.35 3.65 5.99
N LEU A 12 -12.33 2.32 6.04
CA LEU A 12 -12.69 1.47 4.91
C LEU A 12 -13.98 0.70 5.19
N SER A 13 -14.85 0.59 4.18
CA SER A 13 -16.00 -0.31 4.22
C SER A 13 -15.59 -1.72 3.80
N ALA A 14 -16.31 -2.74 4.25
CA ALA A 14 -16.13 -4.11 3.80
C ALA A 14 -16.30 -4.21 2.28
N SER A 15 -15.25 -4.64 1.60
CA SER A 15 -15.20 -4.78 0.14
C SER A 15 -14.13 -5.80 -0.22
N ASP A 16 -14.35 -6.54 -1.31
CA ASP A 16 -13.37 -7.46 -1.85
C ASP A 16 -12.39 -6.80 -2.84
N ALA A 17 -12.60 -5.52 -3.16
CA ALA A 17 -11.96 -4.85 -4.28
C ALA A 17 -11.47 -3.44 -3.92
N TYR A 18 -10.42 -3.37 -3.11
CA TYR A 18 -9.53 -2.20 -3.05
C TYR A 18 -8.25 -2.49 -3.83
N PHE A 19 -7.59 -1.44 -4.31
CA PHE A 19 -6.34 -1.57 -5.03
C PHE A 19 -5.31 -0.58 -4.51
N TRP A 20 -4.16 -1.12 -4.12
CA TRP A 20 -2.95 -0.32 -3.97
C TRP A 20 -2.25 -0.21 -5.32
N GLN A 21 -1.87 1.00 -5.72
CA GLN A 21 -1.25 1.27 -7.01
C GLN A 21 0.14 1.89 -6.85
N ALA A 22 1.02 1.55 -7.77
CA ALA A 22 2.27 2.25 -7.98
C ALA A 22 2.38 2.57 -9.47
N GLN A 23 2.71 3.81 -9.82
CA GLN A 23 2.92 4.26 -11.19
C GLN A 23 4.40 4.57 -11.41
N LYS A 24 4.84 4.41 -12.66
CA LYS A 24 6.09 5.03 -13.09
C LYS A 24 5.92 6.54 -13.07
N THR A 25 6.90 7.24 -12.53
CA THR A 25 6.93 8.70 -12.47
C THR A 25 8.04 9.25 -13.36
N GLY A 26 8.03 10.56 -13.62
CA GLY A 26 8.98 11.23 -14.51
C GLY A 26 8.37 11.84 -15.76
N CYS A 27 9.14 12.71 -16.41
CA CYS A 27 8.78 13.41 -17.63
C CYS A 27 10.06 13.67 -18.46
N PRO A 28 10.07 13.38 -19.77
CA PRO A 28 8.96 12.95 -20.64
C PRO A 28 8.47 11.50 -20.40
N LEU A 29 7.32 11.13 -20.97
CA LEU A 29 6.66 9.82 -20.75
C LEU A 29 7.56 8.61 -21.08
N ASP A 30 8.42 8.73 -22.08
CA ASP A 30 9.35 7.68 -22.51
C ASP A 30 10.59 7.53 -21.61
N GLU A 31 10.75 8.42 -20.64
CA GLU A 31 11.80 8.37 -19.60
C GLU A 31 11.25 7.94 -18.23
N GLN A 32 9.96 7.59 -18.15
CA GLN A 32 9.33 7.18 -16.89
C GLN A 32 9.88 5.86 -16.35
N SER A 33 10.10 5.83 -15.04
CA SER A 33 10.48 4.63 -14.29
C SER A 33 9.80 4.63 -12.93
N TYR A 34 9.74 3.47 -12.28
CA TYR A 34 9.43 3.44 -10.86
C TYR A 34 10.61 4.05 -10.08
N ALA A 35 10.32 4.77 -9.00
CA ALA A 35 11.34 5.32 -8.11
C ALA A 35 12.21 4.20 -7.53
N GLU A 36 11.58 3.10 -7.12
CA GLU A 36 12.20 1.83 -6.72
C GLU A 36 11.45 0.64 -7.33
N GLU A 37 12.07 -0.54 -7.38
CA GLU A 37 11.45 -1.71 -8.02
C GLU A 37 10.49 -2.51 -7.11
N THR A 38 10.60 -2.29 -5.81
CA THR A 38 9.84 -3.00 -4.78
C THR A 38 9.48 -2.08 -3.64
N MET A 39 8.51 -2.46 -2.82
CA MET A 39 8.16 -1.76 -1.59
C MET A 39 7.68 -2.76 -0.54
N ARG A 40 8.27 -2.74 0.67
CA ARG A 40 7.66 -3.46 1.81
C ARG A 40 6.35 -2.78 2.20
N PHE A 41 5.36 -3.59 2.54
CA PHE A 41 3.99 -3.14 2.70
C PHE A 41 3.25 -3.98 3.75
N ALA A 42 2.47 -3.33 4.60
CA ALA A 42 1.56 -4.00 5.53
C ALA A 42 0.25 -3.22 5.68
N ILE A 43 -0.85 -3.94 5.92
CA ILE A 43 -2.14 -3.39 6.33
C ILE A 43 -2.50 -3.98 7.68
N LEU A 44 -2.87 -3.15 8.66
CA LEU A 44 -3.30 -3.59 9.98
C LEU A 44 -4.69 -3.01 10.30
N PRO A 45 -5.60 -3.79 10.92
CA PRO A 45 -6.80 -3.21 11.51
C PRO A 45 -6.43 -2.30 12.68
N LEU A 46 -7.15 -1.19 12.83
CA LEU A 46 -7.00 -0.24 13.93
C LEU A 46 -8.29 -0.19 14.77
N ASP A 47 -8.15 0.25 16.03
CA ASP A 47 -9.31 0.50 16.89
C ASP A 47 -10.16 1.69 16.41
N ASN A 48 -9.52 2.67 15.76
CA ASN A 48 -10.13 3.86 15.13
C ASN A 48 -9.11 4.55 14.21
N ALA A 49 -9.55 5.47 13.34
CA ALA A 49 -8.68 6.20 12.41
C ALA A 49 -7.98 7.43 13.03
N THR A 50 -7.53 7.34 14.29
CA THR A 50 -6.73 8.43 14.90
C THR A 50 -5.24 8.20 14.70
N THR A 51 -4.47 9.29 14.75
CA THR A 51 -3.00 9.22 14.73
C THR A 51 -2.44 8.41 15.90
N GLU A 52 -3.10 8.40 17.07
CA GLU A 52 -2.65 7.60 18.22
C GLU A 52 -2.75 6.11 17.92
N ALA A 53 -3.90 5.64 17.41
CA ALA A 53 -4.07 4.24 17.02
C ALA A 53 -3.10 3.81 15.90
N LEU A 54 -2.82 4.71 14.94
CA LEU A 54 -1.83 4.46 13.90
C LEU A 54 -0.40 4.31 14.47
N VAL A 55 -0.01 5.20 15.39
CA VAL A 55 1.31 5.16 16.05
C VAL A 55 1.45 3.90 16.89
N ASP A 56 0.41 3.48 17.62
CA ASP A 56 0.42 2.24 18.41
C ASP A 56 0.59 1.01 17.51
N ALA A 57 0.00 1.01 16.31
CA ALA A 57 0.14 -0.07 15.34
C ALA A 57 1.50 -0.08 14.61
N ALA A 58 2.23 1.03 14.60
CA ALA A 58 3.48 1.16 13.85
C ALA A 58 4.55 0.17 14.32
N GLU A 59 4.69 -0.10 15.63
CA GLU A 59 5.65 -1.09 16.14
C GLU A 59 5.34 -2.49 15.61
N THR A 60 4.06 -2.87 15.55
CA THR A 60 3.65 -4.16 14.98
C THR A 60 3.92 -4.21 13.47
N ALA A 61 3.69 -3.11 12.75
CA ALA A 61 4.01 -3.03 11.32
C ALA A 61 5.52 -3.20 11.08
N GLU A 62 6.36 -2.53 11.86
CA GLU A 62 7.83 -2.67 11.78
C GLU A 62 8.27 -4.13 11.99
N GLU A 63 7.79 -4.79 13.06
CA GLU A 63 8.11 -6.20 13.31
C GLU A 63 7.70 -7.12 12.15
N LEU A 64 6.52 -6.88 11.55
CA LEU A 64 6.06 -7.62 10.38
C LEU A 64 6.96 -7.38 9.17
N LEU A 65 7.41 -6.14 8.95
CA LEU A 65 8.18 -5.72 7.79
C LEU A 65 9.68 -6.00 7.91
N GLU A 66 10.19 -6.25 9.11
CA GLU A 66 11.54 -6.77 9.35
C GLU A 66 11.63 -8.30 9.21
N GLY A 67 10.48 -8.98 9.26
CA GLY A 67 10.38 -10.44 9.22
C GLY A 67 10.64 -11.08 7.85
N GLU A 68 10.27 -12.36 7.73
CA GLU A 68 10.30 -13.06 6.45
C GLU A 68 9.10 -12.63 5.60
N LEU A 69 9.38 -11.94 4.48
CA LEU A 69 8.35 -11.36 3.62
C LEU A 69 8.12 -12.21 2.38
N ARG A 70 6.85 -12.46 2.05
CA ARG A 70 6.49 -12.99 0.73
C ARG A 70 6.49 -11.87 -0.31
N VAL A 71 6.90 -12.21 -1.53
CA VAL A 71 6.79 -11.31 -2.67
C VAL A 71 5.40 -11.44 -3.30
N VAL A 72 4.77 -10.31 -3.55
CA VAL A 72 3.47 -10.17 -4.20
C VAL A 72 3.68 -9.49 -5.54
N ALA A 73 3.26 -10.16 -6.61
CA ALA A 73 3.23 -9.59 -7.94
C ALA A 73 1.86 -8.92 -8.20
N PRO A 74 1.80 -7.90 -9.07
CA PRO A 74 0.54 -7.30 -9.48
C PRO A 74 -0.38 -8.35 -10.12
N ASP A 75 -1.68 -8.21 -9.91
CA ASP A 75 -2.77 -8.95 -10.56
C ASP A 75 -2.93 -10.47 -10.29
N PHE A 76 -2.23 -11.07 -9.31
CA PHE A 76 -2.37 -12.52 -9.05
C PHE A 76 -2.48 -12.98 -7.61
N GLN A 77 -2.11 -12.15 -6.62
CA GLN A 77 -2.26 -12.48 -5.21
C GLN A 77 -2.76 -11.27 -4.45
N ALA A 78 -3.89 -11.42 -3.76
CA ALA A 78 -4.38 -10.35 -2.91
C ALA A 78 -3.38 -10.06 -1.78
N ILE A 79 -3.24 -8.80 -1.42
CA ILE A 79 -2.58 -8.42 -0.16
C ILE A 79 -3.42 -8.98 0.98
N GLU A 80 -2.76 -9.55 1.98
CA GLU A 80 -3.42 -10.09 3.17
C GLU A 80 -3.23 -9.10 4.32
N VAL A 81 -4.34 -8.69 4.94
CA VAL A 81 -4.31 -7.85 6.16
C VAL A 81 -3.64 -8.63 7.29
N GLY A 82 -2.77 -7.96 8.05
CA GLY A 82 -2.02 -8.55 9.16
C GLY A 82 -0.70 -9.21 8.77
N VAL A 83 -0.28 -9.10 7.50
CA VAL A 83 0.92 -9.76 6.97
C VAL A 83 1.85 -8.73 6.33
N GLY A 84 3.13 -8.77 6.72
CA GLY A 84 4.19 -8.03 6.04
C GLY A 84 4.54 -8.69 4.70
N ILE A 85 4.62 -7.90 3.64
CA ILE A 85 4.90 -8.38 2.28
C ILE A 85 5.87 -7.45 1.53
N ILE A 86 6.37 -7.91 0.40
CA ILE A 86 7.05 -7.08 -0.60
C ILE A 86 6.15 -6.98 -1.83
N LEU A 87 5.73 -5.78 -2.18
CA LEU A 87 5.13 -5.48 -3.48
C LEU A 87 6.26 -5.42 -4.52
N ALA A 88 6.20 -6.27 -5.54
CA ALA A 88 7.15 -6.25 -6.66
C ALA A 88 6.49 -5.61 -7.87
N PHE A 89 6.94 -4.42 -8.27
CA PHE A 89 6.32 -3.69 -9.37
C PHE A 89 6.64 -4.33 -10.73
N ASP A 90 5.64 -4.35 -11.62
CA ASP A 90 5.81 -4.77 -13.00
C ASP A 90 6.35 -3.62 -13.85
N LYS A 91 7.65 -3.70 -14.12
CA LYS A 91 8.39 -2.73 -14.95
C LYS A 91 7.96 -2.72 -16.42
N SER A 92 7.18 -3.70 -16.87
CA SER A 92 6.66 -3.75 -18.24
C SER A 92 5.41 -2.88 -18.45
N VAL A 93 4.73 -2.50 -17.37
CA VAL A 93 3.52 -1.65 -17.40
C VAL A 93 3.78 -0.28 -16.77
N ALA A 94 2.91 0.68 -17.05
CA ALA A 94 2.99 2.03 -16.47
C ALA A 94 2.49 2.07 -15.02
N THR A 95 1.58 1.17 -14.65
CA THR A 95 0.98 1.08 -13.32
C THR A 95 0.90 -0.37 -12.89
N SER A 96 1.42 -0.67 -11.71
CA SER A 96 1.23 -1.94 -11.02
C SER A 96 0.07 -1.81 -10.05
N SER A 97 -0.86 -2.77 -10.07
CA SER A 97 -2.02 -2.77 -9.18
C SER A 97 -2.03 -4.03 -8.31
N PHE A 98 -2.28 -3.83 -7.02
CA PHE A 98 -2.26 -4.87 -6.02
C PHE A 98 -3.63 -4.91 -5.31
N PRO A 99 -4.48 -5.89 -5.65
CA PRO A 99 -5.81 -5.98 -5.06
C PRO A 99 -5.73 -6.41 -3.59
N PHE A 100 -6.65 -5.94 -2.78
CA PHE A 100 -6.87 -6.43 -1.42
C PHE A 100 -8.32 -6.33 -1.01
N SER A 101 -8.68 -7.11 0.01
CA SER A 101 -10.04 -7.18 0.53
C SER A 101 -10.05 -6.82 2.00
N VAL A 102 -11.08 -6.06 2.38
CA VAL A 102 -11.41 -5.73 3.76
C VAL A 102 -12.71 -6.44 4.11
N LYS A 103 -12.70 -7.26 5.16
CA LYS A 103 -13.86 -8.12 5.49
C LYS A 103 -14.88 -7.45 6.42
N THR A 104 -14.48 -6.39 7.10
CA THR A 104 -15.32 -5.66 8.05
C THR A 104 -15.08 -4.16 7.91
N ASP A 105 -16.14 -3.38 7.99
CA ASP A 105 -16.05 -1.92 8.08
C ASP A 105 -15.17 -1.53 9.28
N GLY A 106 -14.33 -0.52 9.11
CA GLY A 106 -13.54 0.06 10.20
C GLY A 106 -12.27 0.75 9.74
N ALA A 107 -11.45 1.11 10.73
CA ALA A 107 -10.18 1.77 10.50
C ALA A 107 -9.07 0.76 10.18
N TYR A 108 -8.23 1.09 9.20
CA TYR A 108 -7.07 0.31 8.79
C TYR A 108 -5.85 1.21 8.63
N GLY A 109 -4.72 0.80 9.21
CA GLY A 109 -3.43 1.43 9.01
C GLY A 109 -2.71 0.77 7.86
N ILE A 110 -2.25 1.55 6.90
CA ILE A 110 -1.36 1.09 5.82
C ILE A 110 0.03 1.66 6.10
N PHE A 111 1.05 0.82 5.99
CA PHE A 111 2.44 1.14 6.27
C PHE A 111 3.34 0.71 5.12
N THR A 112 4.24 1.59 4.69
CA THR A 112 5.06 1.40 3.49
C THR A 112 6.53 1.76 3.71
N GLU A 113 7.41 1.01 3.05
CA GLU A 113 8.86 1.27 3.06
C GLU A 113 9.21 2.65 2.49
N HIS A 114 8.48 3.09 1.48
CA HIS A 114 8.69 4.35 0.78
C HIS A 114 7.45 5.25 0.88
N LEU A 115 7.59 6.54 0.60
CA LEU A 115 6.46 7.45 0.48
C LEU A 115 5.61 7.08 -0.75
N PRO A 116 4.31 6.78 -0.59
CA PRO A 116 3.46 6.40 -1.72
C PRO A 116 3.42 7.42 -2.85
N GLU A 117 3.54 8.72 -2.53
CA GLU A 117 3.55 9.82 -3.49
C GLU A 117 4.74 9.78 -4.47
N GLU A 118 5.81 9.04 -4.15
CA GLU A 118 6.94 8.81 -5.08
C GLU A 118 6.54 7.97 -6.31
N PHE A 119 5.39 7.29 -6.20
CA PHE A 119 4.82 6.39 -7.19
C PHE A 119 3.50 6.92 -7.78
N GLU A 120 3.21 8.22 -7.62
CA GLU A 120 2.04 8.85 -8.23
C GLU A 120 2.44 9.70 -9.44
N PHE A 121 1.82 9.42 -10.59
CA PHE A 121 1.95 10.24 -11.79
C PHE A 121 0.66 11.01 -12.07
N ASP A 122 -0.47 10.32 -12.14
CA ASP A 122 -1.79 10.90 -12.44
C ASP A 122 -2.97 10.23 -11.70
N ALA A 123 -2.70 9.23 -10.88
CA ALA A 123 -3.69 8.54 -10.05
C ALA A 123 -3.20 8.37 -8.60
N HIS A 124 -4.13 8.31 -7.65
CA HIS A 124 -3.80 8.11 -6.25
C HIS A 124 -3.34 6.67 -5.96
N TYR A 125 -2.50 6.48 -4.95
CA TYR A 125 -1.98 5.16 -4.57
C TYR A 125 -3.04 4.20 -4.02
N LEU A 126 -4.17 4.69 -3.50
CA LEU A 126 -5.27 3.86 -3.00
C LEU A 126 -6.59 4.21 -3.68
N ILE A 127 -7.22 3.20 -4.29
CA ILE A 127 -8.52 3.34 -4.96
C ILE A 127 -9.51 2.23 -4.57
N ASP A 128 -10.79 2.52 -4.70
CA ASP A 128 -11.88 1.53 -4.61
C ASP A 128 -12.14 0.78 -5.94
N GLU A 129 -13.10 -0.14 -5.93
CA GLU A 129 -13.55 -0.90 -7.12
C GLU A 129 -14.04 0.00 -8.27
N GLY A 130 -14.56 1.17 -7.95
CA GLY A 130 -15.01 2.17 -8.91
C GLY A 130 -13.88 3.01 -9.51
N GLY A 131 -12.65 2.86 -9.00
CA GLY A 131 -11.51 3.70 -9.36
C GLY A 131 -11.55 5.09 -8.72
N ASN A 132 -12.29 5.27 -7.62
CA ASN A 132 -12.28 6.51 -6.86
C ASN A 132 -11.10 6.51 -5.88
N ASP A 133 -10.42 7.65 -5.79
CA ASP A 133 -9.35 7.88 -4.82
C ASP A 133 -9.87 7.77 -3.38
N ILE A 134 -9.08 7.15 -2.52
CA ILE A 134 -9.33 7.06 -1.08
C ILE A 134 -8.18 7.73 -0.35
N ASP A 135 -8.43 8.94 0.16
CA ASP A 135 -7.52 9.65 1.06
C ASP A 135 -7.64 9.14 2.51
N PRO A 136 -6.56 9.22 3.31
CA PRO A 136 -6.60 8.97 4.75
C PRO A 136 -7.35 10.04 5.57
#